data_AF-A0A9D7DBU7-F1
#
_entry.id   AF-A0A9D7DBU7-F1
#
_cell.length_a   1.000
_cell.length_b   1.000
_cell.length_c   1.000
_cell.angle_alpha   90.00
_cell.angle_beta   90.00
_cell.angle_gamma   90.00
#
_symmetry.space_group_name_H-M   'P 1'
#
loop_
_entity.id
_entity.type
_entity.pdbx_description
1 polymer ?
#
loop_
_entity_poly.entity_id
_entity_poly.type
_entity_poly.pdbx_seq_one_letter_code
_entity_poly.pdbx_strand_id
1 'polypeptide(L)'
;MRALLIAVAIALLPRCAHAQDGRIDRSDTPDVRATADVVVQALAPNDLGDWRYRWDAVSIRVSRFVHWHIYAPDQRDRASDAIARRNGWLDLENANVDVSVFGTDDAVTVLSFEYPFTNLDLLDALRDAGAEVSFQADYETYSQYVVTPPGRATGLLTTTRTCTPDGMRPAQRCQNGAELKFALE
;
A
#
# COMPACT_ATOMS: atom_id res chain seq x y z
N MET A 1 -28.59 -40.21 35.50
CA MET A 1 -28.96 -39.03 34.68
C MET A 1 -28.32 -37.76 35.24
N ARG A 2 -27.02 -37.54 35.01
CA ARG A 2 -26.30 -36.32 35.47
C ARG A 2 -25.27 -35.79 34.46
N ALA A 3 -25.29 -36.27 33.22
CA ALA A 3 -24.26 -35.97 32.21
C ALA A 3 -24.82 -35.29 30.94
N LEU A 4 -25.95 -34.60 31.03
CA LEU A 4 -26.64 -34.04 29.86
C LEU A 4 -27.09 -32.59 30.08
N LEU A 5 -26.22 -31.74 30.65
CA LEU A 5 -26.52 -30.31 30.88
C LEU A 5 -25.30 -29.39 30.65
N ILE A 6 -24.30 -29.82 29.88
CA ILE A 6 -23.11 -28.99 29.56
C ILE A 6 -23.04 -28.62 28.06
N ALA A 7 -23.85 -29.24 27.20
CA ALA A 7 -23.74 -29.05 25.75
C ALA A 7 -24.49 -27.83 25.17
N VAL A 8 -25.26 -27.08 25.97
CA VAL A 8 -26.14 -25.99 25.44
C VAL A 8 -25.59 -24.58 25.70
N ALA A 9 -24.54 -24.42 26.51
CA ALA A 9 -24.03 -23.09 26.88
C ALA A 9 -23.02 -22.47 25.88
N ILE A 10 -22.58 -23.21 24.84
CA ILE A 10 -21.56 -22.72 23.89
C ILE A 10 -22.19 -22.12 22.61
N ALA A 11 -23.49 -22.32 22.37
CA ALA A 11 -24.17 -21.84 21.16
C ALA A 11 -24.66 -20.37 21.24
N LEU A 12 -24.39 -19.67 22.34
CA LEU A 12 -24.86 -18.29 22.60
C LEU A 12 -23.73 -17.34 22.98
N LEU A 13 -22.51 -17.58 22.50
CA LEU A 13 -21.54 -16.49 22.44
C LEU A 13 -22.04 -15.54 21.34
N PRO A 14 -22.51 -14.33 21.67
CA PRO A 14 -22.68 -13.32 20.64
C PRO A 14 -21.33 -13.19 19.97
N ARG A 15 -21.30 -13.39 18.64
CA ARG A 15 -20.20 -12.91 17.81
C ARG A 15 -19.91 -11.52 18.33
N CYS A 16 -18.73 -11.31 18.90
CA CYS A 16 -18.28 -10.01 19.30
C CYS A 16 -18.49 -9.13 18.08
N ALA A 17 -19.54 -8.31 18.13
CA ALA A 17 -19.74 -7.27 17.17
C ALA A 17 -18.45 -6.47 17.27
N HIS A 18 -17.63 -6.56 16.22
CA HIS A 18 -16.63 -5.56 15.96
C HIS A 18 -17.34 -4.24 16.23
N ALA A 19 -16.86 -3.51 17.24
CA ALA A 19 -17.18 -2.11 17.34
C ALA A 19 -16.75 -1.53 15.99
N GLN A 20 -17.73 -1.36 15.09
CA GLN A 20 -17.63 -0.44 13.98
C GLN A 20 -17.52 0.92 14.68
N ASP A 21 -16.30 1.24 15.07
CA ASP A 21 -15.85 2.61 15.25
C ASP A 21 -16.40 3.33 14.02
N GLY A 22 -17.25 4.35 14.19
CA GLY A 22 -18.15 4.90 13.16
C GLY A 22 -17.48 5.52 11.92
N ARG A 23 -16.24 5.13 11.65
CA ARG A 23 -15.49 5.24 10.43
C ARG A 23 -16.30 4.73 9.24
N ILE A 24 -16.38 5.57 8.22
CA ILE A 24 -16.84 5.18 6.90
C ILE A 24 -15.70 4.37 6.27
N ASP A 25 -15.95 3.07 6.08
CA ASP A 25 -15.07 2.22 5.29
C ASP A 25 -15.06 2.71 3.84
N ARG A 26 -13.86 2.97 3.31
CA ARG A 26 -13.63 3.41 1.94
C ARG A 26 -12.73 2.45 1.17
N SER A 27 -12.45 1.25 1.71
CA SER A 27 -11.60 0.27 1.03
C SER A 27 -12.10 -0.05 -0.40
N ASP A 28 -13.41 -0.02 -0.58
CA ASP A 28 -14.09 -0.30 -1.86
C ASP A 28 -14.15 0.88 -2.84
N THR A 29 -13.66 2.06 -2.45
CA THR A 29 -13.64 3.22 -3.37
C THR A 29 -12.64 2.97 -4.51
N PRO A 30 -12.95 3.41 -5.76
CA PRO A 30 -12.12 3.08 -6.92
C PRO A 30 -10.66 3.47 -6.79
N ASP A 31 -10.38 4.61 -6.16
CA ASP A 31 -9.04 5.14 -5.92
C ASP A 31 -8.23 4.32 -4.91
N VAL A 32 -8.87 3.93 -3.80
CA VAL A 32 -8.24 3.07 -2.78
C VAL A 32 -7.95 1.68 -3.37
N ARG A 33 -8.95 1.09 -4.05
CA ARG A 33 -8.82 -0.24 -4.66
C ARG A 33 -7.75 -0.28 -5.75
N ALA A 34 -7.70 0.71 -6.64
CA ALA A 34 -6.67 0.77 -7.67
C ALA A 34 -5.26 0.91 -7.09
N THR A 35 -5.10 1.67 -6.00
CA THR A 35 -3.81 1.79 -5.31
C THR A 35 -3.41 0.46 -4.68
N ALA A 36 -4.33 -0.23 -4.02
CA ALA A 36 -4.11 -1.57 -3.49
C ALA A 36 -3.76 -2.59 -4.60
N ASP A 37 -4.46 -2.54 -5.74
CA ASP A 37 -4.20 -3.37 -6.91
C ASP A 37 -2.78 -3.14 -7.45
N VAL A 38 -2.32 -1.89 -7.52
CA VAL A 38 -0.95 -1.59 -7.95
C VAL A 38 0.07 -2.16 -6.98
N VAL A 39 -0.13 -2.02 -5.67
CA VAL A 39 0.74 -2.61 -4.64
C VAL A 39 0.83 -4.13 -4.81
N VAL A 40 -0.33 -4.81 -4.95
CA VAL A 40 -0.39 -6.27 -5.14
C VAL A 40 0.25 -6.70 -6.46
N GLN A 41 -0.02 -6.00 -7.56
CA GLN A 41 0.46 -6.36 -8.89
C GLN A 41 1.94 -6.08 -9.07
N ALA A 42 2.47 -5.05 -8.43
CA ALA A 42 3.88 -4.71 -8.48
C ALA A 42 4.75 -5.78 -7.80
N LEU A 43 4.24 -6.42 -6.75
CA LEU A 43 4.87 -7.59 -6.13
C LEU A 43 4.84 -8.78 -7.10
N ALA A 44 6.03 -9.31 -7.38
CA ALA A 44 6.22 -10.35 -8.38
C ALA A 44 5.57 -11.68 -7.96
N PRO A 45 4.99 -12.45 -8.89
CA PRO A 45 4.68 -13.87 -8.65
C PRO A 45 5.90 -14.65 -8.14
N ASN A 46 5.67 -15.64 -7.27
CA ASN A 46 6.74 -16.40 -6.60
C ASN A 46 7.56 -17.30 -7.53
N ASP A 47 7.04 -17.60 -8.73
CA ASP A 47 7.70 -18.39 -9.75
C ASP A 47 8.65 -17.56 -10.64
N LEU A 48 8.71 -16.24 -10.46
CA LEU A 48 9.65 -15.37 -11.17
C LEU A 48 11.02 -15.36 -10.46
N GLY A 49 12.08 -15.61 -11.25
CA GLY A 49 13.46 -15.60 -10.79
C GLY A 49 14.07 -14.21 -10.58
N ASP A 50 15.36 -14.06 -10.84
CA ASP A 50 16.12 -12.85 -10.48
C ASP A 50 15.70 -11.60 -11.26
N TRP A 51 15.06 -11.77 -12.42
CA TRP A 51 14.60 -10.66 -13.26
C TRP A 51 13.28 -10.03 -12.77
N ARG A 52 12.68 -10.55 -11.69
CA ARG A 52 11.30 -10.23 -11.30
C ARG A 52 11.04 -8.77 -10.98
N TYR A 53 12.07 -7.96 -10.69
CA TYR A 53 11.95 -6.53 -10.42
C TYR A 53 12.70 -5.65 -11.42
N ARG A 54 13.08 -6.19 -12.60
CA ARG A 54 13.58 -5.34 -13.68
C ARG A 54 12.53 -4.31 -14.11
N TRP A 55 12.99 -3.16 -14.59
CA TRP A 55 12.12 -2.04 -14.99
C TRP A 55 11.01 -2.43 -15.96
N ASP A 56 11.32 -3.24 -16.97
CA ASP A 56 10.36 -3.76 -17.94
C ASP A 56 9.35 -4.70 -17.28
N ALA A 57 9.80 -5.62 -16.44
CA ALA A 57 8.94 -6.57 -15.74
C ALA A 57 7.93 -5.84 -14.82
N VAL A 58 8.39 -4.87 -14.04
CA VAL A 58 7.50 -4.07 -13.19
C VAL A 58 6.54 -3.25 -14.04
N SER A 59 7.04 -2.57 -15.09
CA SER A 59 6.21 -1.75 -15.98
C SER A 59 5.09 -2.55 -16.62
N ILE A 60 5.36 -3.77 -17.09
CA ILE A 60 4.35 -4.66 -17.67
C ILE A 60 3.27 -5.01 -16.64
N ARG A 61 3.66 -5.38 -15.41
CA ARG A 61 2.71 -5.78 -14.36
C ARG A 61 1.77 -4.66 -13.96
N VAL A 62 2.27 -3.43 -13.87
CA VAL A 62 1.47 -2.27 -13.41
C VAL A 62 0.86 -1.47 -14.57
N SER A 63 1.15 -1.82 -15.83
CA SER A 63 0.75 -1.06 -17.03
C SER A 63 -0.74 -0.82 -17.19
N ARG A 64 -1.59 -1.65 -16.56
CA ARG A 64 -3.05 -1.48 -16.57
C ARG A 64 -3.54 -0.35 -15.66
N PHE A 65 -2.69 0.08 -14.73
CA PHE A 65 -3.06 1.00 -13.67
C PHE A 65 -2.21 2.27 -13.70
N VAL A 66 -0.91 2.13 -14.01
CA VAL A 66 0.06 3.23 -13.97
C VAL A 66 0.32 3.76 -15.38
N HIS A 67 0.10 5.05 -15.55
CA HIS A 67 0.49 5.81 -16.73
C HIS A 67 1.76 6.57 -16.44
N TRP A 68 2.78 6.41 -17.29
CA TRP A 68 4.08 7.06 -17.10
C TRP A 68 4.12 8.47 -17.68
N HIS A 69 4.73 9.40 -16.97
CA HIS A 69 5.09 10.69 -17.54
C HIS A 69 6.14 10.51 -18.64
N ILE A 70 5.99 11.28 -19.71
CA ILE A 70 6.94 11.31 -20.83
C ILE A 70 8.22 12.10 -20.47
N TYR A 71 8.15 12.95 -19.43
CA TYR A 71 9.26 13.79 -18.99
C TYR A 71 10.13 13.11 -17.93
N ALA A 72 11.41 13.46 -17.91
CA ALA A 72 12.35 12.99 -16.91
C ALA A 72 11.85 13.35 -15.48
N PRO A 73 12.09 12.49 -14.49
CA PRO A 73 11.64 12.71 -13.12
C PRO A 73 12.23 13.99 -12.53
N ASP A 74 11.46 14.69 -11.71
CA ASP A 74 11.97 15.81 -10.92
C ASP A 74 13.13 15.31 -10.04
N GLN A 75 14.27 15.98 -10.13
CA GLN A 75 15.49 15.57 -9.42
C GLN A 75 15.50 15.98 -7.95
N ARG A 76 14.53 16.78 -7.51
CA ARG A 76 14.48 17.38 -6.17
C ARG A 76 14.04 16.41 -5.05
N ASP A 77 13.37 15.30 -5.37
CA ASP A 77 12.85 14.34 -4.37
C ASP A 77 13.58 12.98 -4.39
N ARG A 78 14.88 12.98 -4.70
CA ARG A 78 15.69 11.75 -4.69
C ARG A 78 16.00 11.31 -3.25
N ALA A 79 15.78 10.03 -2.93
CA ALA A 79 16.61 9.37 -1.93
C ALA A 79 18.05 9.33 -2.44
N SER A 80 19.04 9.60 -1.57
CA SER A 80 20.45 9.81 -1.98
C SER A 80 21.12 8.61 -2.66
N ASP A 81 20.47 7.45 -2.61
CA ASP A 81 20.90 6.15 -3.13
C ASP A 81 20.18 5.71 -4.41
N ALA A 82 19.10 6.38 -4.83
CA ALA A 82 18.34 6.00 -6.02
C ALA A 82 18.96 6.58 -7.32
N ILE A 83 19.39 5.69 -8.22
CA ILE A 83 20.08 6.05 -9.48
C ILE A 83 19.07 6.41 -10.57
N ALA A 84 17.93 5.71 -10.63
CA ALA A 84 16.88 5.92 -11.62
C ALA A 84 15.52 6.18 -10.94
N ARG A 85 14.81 7.22 -11.42
CA ARG A 85 13.43 7.53 -11.03
C ARG A 85 12.53 7.43 -12.28
N ARG A 86 11.26 7.08 -12.12
CA ARG A 86 10.21 7.26 -13.13
C ARG A 86 8.95 7.73 -12.42
N ASN A 87 8.30 8.76 -12.95
CA ASN A 87 7.06 9.27 -12.39
C ASN A 87 5.89 8.88 -13.28
N GLY A 88 4.75 8.68 -12.67
CA GLY A 88 3.49 8.39 -13.33
C GLY A 88 2.31 8.71 -12.43
N TRP A 89 1.13 8.37 -12.89
CA TRP A 89 -0.10 8.51 -12.13
C TRP A 89 -0.99 7.28 -12.33
N LEU A 90 -1.85 7.01 -11.35
CA LEU A 90 -2.98 6.10 -11.54
C LEU A 90 -4.13 6.86 -12.19
N ASP A 91 -4.67 6.33 -13.29
CA ASP A 91 -5.86 6.89 -13.94
C ASP A 91 -7.12 6.38 -13.23
N LEU A 92 -7.80 7.26 -12.51
CA LEU A 92 -9.00 6.97 -11.74
C LEU A 92 -10.09 7.98 -12.11
N GLU A 93 -11.35 7.54 -12.18
CA GLU A 93 -12.46 8.34 -12.72
C GLU A 93 -12.57 9.77 -12.14
N ASN A 94 -12.16 9.99 -10.88
CA ASN A 94 -12.29 11.28 -10.20
C ASN A 94 -11.05 11.71 -9.39
N ALA A 95 -9.92 11.01 -9.52
CA ALA A 95 -8.71 11.29 -8.75
C ALA A 95 -7.45 10.84 -9.51
N ASN A 96 -6.32 11.47 -9.23
CA ASN A 96 -5.02 10.94 -9.61
C ASN A 96 -4.26 10.60 -8.34
N VAL A 97 -3.65 9.43 -8.32
CA VAL A 97 -2.65 9.06 -7.31
C VAL A 97 -1.30 9.17 -7.98
N ASP A 98 -0.44 10.04 -7.47
CA ASP A 98 0.90 10.21 -8.01
C ASP A 98 1.75 9.00 -7.62
N VAL A 99 2.47 8.45 -8.59
CA VAL A 99 3.35 7.30 -8.43
C VAL A 99 4.77 7.70 -8.80
N SER A 100 5.70 7.54 -7.87
CA SER A 100 7.13 7.67 -8.13
C SER A 100 7.80 6.31 -7.96
N VAL A 101 8.62 5.91 -8.91
CA VAL A 101 9.32 4.62 -8.90
C VAL A 101 10.81 4.86 -8.85
N PHE A 102 11.50 4.18 -7.94
CA PHE A 102 12.93 4.32 -7.69
C PHE A 102 13.64 2.98 -7.89
N GLY A 103 14.88 3.03 -8.35
CA GLY A 103 15.68 1.84 -8.58
C GLY A 103 17.12 2.12 -8.97
N THR A 104 17.83 1.05 -9.31
CA THR A 104 19.12 1.07 -9.98
C THR A 104 18.93 1.12 -11.50
N ASP A 105 20.00 1.06 -12.27
CA ASP A 105 19.92 0.94 -13.73
C ASP A 105 19.20 -0.34 -14.18
N ASP A 106 19.31 -1.42 -13.38
CA ASP A 106 18.81 -2.75 -13.76
C ASP A 106 17.45 -3.09 -13.15
N ALA A 107 17.16 -2.59 -11.95
CA ALA A 107 16.00 -3.04 -11.17
C ALA A 107 15.31 -1.91 -10.41
N VAL A 108 13.99 -2.04 -10.28
CA VAL A 108 13.16 -1.24 -9.37
C VAL A 108 13.33 -1.76 -7.95
N THR A 109 13.48 -0.84 -7.01
CA THR A 109 13.59 -1.16 -5.58
C THR A 109 12.41 -0.64 -4.77
N VAL A 110 11.81 0.49 -5.18
CA VAL A 110 10.74 1.15 -4.41
C VAL A 110 9.67 1.75 -5.33
N LEU A 111 8.41 1.60 -4.95
CA LEU A 111 7.27 2.40 -5.45
C LEU A 111 6.79 3.32 -4.33
N SER A 112 6.63 4.60 -4.62
CA SER A 112 6.09 5.62 -3.71
C SER A 112 4.79 6.17 -4.26
N PHE A 113 3.82 6.36 -3.37
CA PHE A 113 2.46 6.79 -3.68
C PHE A 113 2.09 7.99 -2.80
N GLU A 114 1.45 8.99 -3.40
CA GLU A 114 0.81 10.09 -2.67
C GLU A 114 -0.69 10.07 -2.94
N TYR A 115 -1.51 10.05 -1.89
CA TYR A 115 -2.95 9.82 -2.04
C TYR A 115 -3.82 10.60 -1.03
N PRO A 116 -5.10 10.86 -1.38
CA PRO A 116 -6.01 11.67 -0.56
C PRO A 116 -6.80 10.87 0.50
N PHE A 117 -6.77 9.54 0.47
CA PHE A 117 -7.42 8.66 1.44
C PHE A 117 -6.51 8.32 2.63
N THR A 118 -7.04 7.64 3.65
CA THR A 118 -6.25 7.34 4.85
C THR A 118 -5.42 6.07 4.67
N ASN A 119 -4.32 5.95 5.42
CA ASN A 119 -3.48 4.75 5.40
C ASN A 119 -4.27 3.49 5.77
N LEU A 120 -5.25 3.60 6.68
CA LEU A 120 -6.08 2.44 7.04
C LEU A 120 -7.03 2.02 5.90
N ASP A 121 -7.52 2.95 5.06
CA ASP A 121 -8.34 2.57 3.88
C ASP A 121 -7.52 1.70 2.92
N LEU A 122 -6.25 2.06 2.70
CA LEU A 122 -5.33 1.28 1.88
C LEU A 122 -5.05 -0.10 2.50
N LEU A 123 -4.80 -0.17 3.82
CA LEU A 123 -4.54 -1.44 4.50
C LEU A 123 -5.74 -2.38 4.45
N ASP A 124 -6.96 -1.84 4.59
CA ASP A 124 -8.19 -2.63 4.48
C ASP A 124 -8.40 -3.10 3.04
N ALA A 125 -8.20 -2.24 2.04
CA ALA A 125 -8.28 -2.65 0.63
C ALA A 125 -7.24 -3.71 0.23
N LEU A 126 -6.03 -3.67 0.81
CA LEU A 126 -5.03 -4.73 0.62
C LEU A 126 -5.50 -6.08 1.17
N ARG A 127 -6.18 -6.07 2.33
CA ARG A 127 -6.78 -7.29 2.91
C ARG A 127 -7.95 -7.79 2.07
N ASP A 128 -8.78 -6.88 1.57
CA ASP A 128 -9.90 -7.21 0.68
C ASP A 128 -9.40 -7.80 -0.66
N ALA A 129 -8.25 -7.34 -1.16
CA ALA A 129 -7.54 -7.94 -2.28
C ALA A 129 -6.89 -9.30 -1.97
N GLY A 130 -7.04 -9.81 -0.74
CA GLY A 130 -6.57 -11.10 -0.28
C GLY A 130 -5.12 -11.13 0.20
N ALA A 131 -4.45 -9.97 0.34
CA ALA A 131 -3.10 -9.92 0.86
C ALA A 131 -3.08 -10.10 2.38
N GLU A 132 -2.11 -10.88 2.87
CA GLU A 132 -1.76 -10.87 4.28
C GLU A 132 -1.00 -9.56 4.59
N VAL A 133 -1.49 -8.79 5.56
CA VAL A 133 -0.91 -7.51 5.98
C VAL A 133 -0.54 -7.59 7.46
N SER A 134 0.76 -7.68 7.75
CA SER A 134 1.30 -7.87 9.09
C SER A 134 2.03 -6.62 9.56
N PHE A 135 1.60 -6.05 10.69
CA PHE A 135 2.26 -4.91 11.32
C PHE A 135 3.68 -5.28 11.77
N GLN A 136 4.66 -4.43 11.46
CA GLN A 136 6.05 -4.61 11.87
C GLN A 136 6.45 -3.64 12.97
N ALA A 137 6.28 -2.35 12.71
CA ALA A 137 6.75 -1.30 13.59
C ALA A 137 5.95 -0.01 13.40
N ASP A 138 5.86 0.78 14.46
CA ASP A 138 5.28 2.12 14.45
C ASP A 138 6.31 3.09 14.99
N TYR A 139 6.44 4.22 14.31
CA TYR A 139 7.34 5.30 14.63
C TYR A 139 6.53 6.60 14.66
N GLU A 140 7.10 7.66 15.23
CA GLU A 140 6.40 8.94 15.37
C GLU A 140 5.84 9.50 14.05
N THR A 141 6.50 9.20 12.94
CA THR A 141 6.19 9.77 11.61
C THR A 141 5.74 8.76 10.57
N TYR A 142 5.89 7.45 10.83
CA TYR A 142 5.57 6.41 9.85
C TYR A 142 5.31 5.06 10.52
N SER A 143 4.55 4.21 9.84
CA SER A 143 4.28 2.84 10.26
C SER A 143 4.71 1.86 9.17
N GLN A 144 5.16 0.68 9.55
CA GLN A 144 5.67 -0.34 8.63
C GLN A 144 4.83 -1.62 8.70
N TYR A 145 4.54 -2.17 7.53
CA TYR A 145 3.76 -3.38 7.34
C TYR A 145 4.44 -4.29 6.34
N VAL A 146 4.45 -5.58 6.64
CA VAL A 146 4.78 -6.62 5.66
C VAL A 146 3.51 -6.98 4.90
N VAL A 147 3.57 -6.91 3.58
CA VAL A 147 2.46 -7.21 2.67
C VAL A 147 2.81 -8.44 1.83
N THR A 148 2.02 -9.50 1.95
CA THR A 148 2.20 -10.76 1.22
C THR A 148 0.91 -11.13 0.49
N PRO A 149 0.79 -10.76 -0.80
CA PRO A 149 -0.34 -11.18 -1.61
C PRO A 149 -0.27 -12.68 -1.97
N PRO A 150 -1.42 -13.32 -2.28
CA PRO A 150 -1.45 -14.75 -2.56
C PRO A 150 -0.63 -15.09 -3.82
N GLY A 151 0.28 -16.05 -3.68
CA GLY A 151 1.13 -16.52 -4.79
C GLY A 151 2.20 -15.53 -5.24
N ARG A 152 2.43 -14.45 -4.47
CA ARG A 152 3.38 -13.39 -4.80
C ARG A 152 4.42 -13.19 -3.70
N ALA A 153 5.48 -12.51 -4.08
CA ALA A 153 6.57 -12.12 -3.19
C ALA A 153 6.08 -11.11 -2.16
N THR A 154 6.75 -11.11 -1.02
CA THR A 154 6.51 -10.18 0.08
C THR A 154 7.19 -8.84 -0.19
N GLY A 155 6.55 -7.74 0.23
CA GLY A 155 7.15 -6.40 0.26
C GLY A 155 6.98 -5.71 1.61
N LEU A 156 7.79 -4.68 1.85
CA LEU A 156 7.64 -3.78 3.00
C LEU A 156 6.88 -2.54 2.57
N LEU A 157 5.70 -2.32 3.14
CA LEU A 157 4.91 -1.12 2.97
C LEU A 157 5.17 -0.18 4.15
N THR A 158 5.77 0.98 3.88
CA THR A 158 5.94 2.06 4.85
C THR A 158 4.87 3.11 4.58
N THR A 159 3.98 3.39 5.52
CA THR A 159 2.96 4.42 5.39
C THR A 159 3.33 5.65 6.19
N THR A 160 3.07 6.83 5.65
CA THR A 160 3.41 8.12 6.25
C THR A 160 2.19 9.03 6.28
N ARG A 161 2.20 10.01 7.18
CA ARG A 161 1.24 11.12 7.18
C ARG A 161 1.98 12.39 7.53
N THR A 162 2.18 13.24 6.53
CA THR A 162 2.89 14.51 6.69
C THR A 162 1.89 15.64 6.76
N CYS A 163 1.87 16.39 7.86
CA CYS A 163 1.04 17.57 8.01
C CYS A 163 1.90 18.83 7.99
N THR A 164 1.39 19.91 7.40
CA THR A 164 2.03 21.23 7.51
C THR A 164 2.18 21.61 8.99
N PRO A 165 3.34 22.12 9.44
CA PRO A 165 3.56 22.52 10.82
C PRO A 165 2.56 23.55 11.33
N ASP A 166 2.22 23.46 12.61
CA ASP A 166 1.34 24.42 13.27
C ASP A 166 1.90 25.85 13.18
N GLY A 167 1.04 26.80 12.83
CA GLY A 167 1.39 28.22 12.74
C GLY A 167 1.95 28.71 11.41
N MET A 168 2.18 27.84 10.41
CA MET A 168 2.65 28.28 9.08
C MET A 168 1.54 28.65 8.09
N ARG A 169 0.29 28.21 8.31
CA ARG A 169 -0.87 28.48 7.42
C ARG A 169 -2.19 28.59 8.21
N PRO A 170 -3.25 29.19 7.62
CA PRO A 170 -4.58 29.29 8.26
C PRO A 170 -5.30 27.95 8.48
N ALA A 171 -4.88 26.88 7.80
CA ALA A 171 -5.44 25.55 7.92
C ALA A 171 -4.34 24.49 7.76
N GLN A 172 -4.37 23.47 8.62
CA GLN A 172 -3.47 22.32 8.54
C GLN A 172 -3.81 21.50 7.29
N ARG A 173 -2.82 21.23 6.44
CA ARG A 173 -2.95 20.29 5.32
C ARG A 173 -2.12 19.06 5.63
N CYS A 174 -2.77 17.90 5.62
CA CYS A 174 -2.10 16.62 5.75
C CYS A 174 -2.12 15.89 4.42
N GLN A 175 -1.02 15.23 4.11
CA GLN A 175 -0.85 14.38 2.95
C GLN A 175 -0.48 12.99 3.44
N ASN A 176 -1.16 11.97 2.91
CA ASN A 176 -0.84 10.58 3.17
C ASN A 176 -0.01 10.05 2.01
N GLY A 177 0.88 9.11 2.31
CA GLY A 177 1.65 8.42 1.30
C GLY A 177 2.13 7.07 1.77
N ALA A 178 2.56 6.25 0.82
CA ALA A 178 3.15 4.96 1.12
C ALA A 178 4.35 4.68 0.22
N GLU A 179 5.32 3.96 0.74
CA GLU A 179 6.43 3.38 0.00
C GLU A 179 6.39 1.87 0.09
N LEU A 180 6.37 1.20 -1.04
CA LEU A 180 6.48 -0.25 -1.17
C LEU A 180 7.89 -0.60 -1.62
N LYS A 181 8.67 -1.24 -0.73
CA LYS A 181 10.00 -1.76 -1.04
C LYS A 181 9.94 -3.21 -1.48
N PHE A 182 10.66 -3.53 -2.54
CA PHE A 182 10.81 -4.87 -3.09
C PHE A 182 12.05 -5.54 -2.50
N ALA A 183 11.87 -6.70 -1.88
CA ALA A 183 12.83 -7.41 -1.03
C ALA A 183 13.00 -6.81 0.37
N LEU A 184 12.94 -7.69 1.37
CA LEU A 184 13.35 -7.43 2.74
C LEU A 184 14.83 -7.82 2.82
N GLU A 185 15.74 -6.87 2.66
CA GLU A 185 17.15 -7.08 3.00
C GLU A 185 17.36 -6.97 4.52
#